data_AF-A0A356B9D0-F1
#
_entry.id   AF-A0A356B9D0-F1
#
_cell.length_a   1.000
_cell.length_b   1.000
_cell.length_c   1.000
_cell.angle_alpha   90.00
_cell.angle_beta   90.00
_cell.angle_gamma   90.00
#
_symmetry.space_group_name_H-M   'P 1'
#
loop_
_entity.id
_entity.type
_entity.pdbx_description
1 polymer ?
#
loop_
_entity_poly.entity_id
_entity_poly.type
_entity_poly.pdbx_seq_one_letter_code
_entity_poly.pdbx_strand_id
1 'polypeptide(L)' 'MLNKDLQDKEYILFRDFLEQQCGIVLGENKQYLVKSRLAPLMQRFGVASLSELVTKTLSPFERQLRSAVIDAMTTN' A
#
# COMPACT_ATOMS: atom_id res chain seq x y z
N MET A 1 9.11 -7.12 16.22
CA MET A 1 7.64 -6.94 16.25
C MET A 1 7.19 -6.60 14.84
N LEU A 2 6.24 -7.34 14.25
CA LEU A 2 5.66 -6.96 12.95
C LEU A 2 4.75 -5.75 13.17
N ASN A 3 5.22 -4.55 12.82
CA ASN A 3 4.35 -3.36 12.78
C ASN A 3 3.43 -3.50 11.57
N LYS A 4 2.17 -3.84 11.85
CA LYS A 4 1.10 -3.95 10.86
C LYS A 4 0.24 -2.70 10.78
N ASP A 5 0.65 -1.63 11.47
CA ASP A 5 -0.06 -0.36 11.51
C ASP A 5 0.70 0.64 10.66
N LEU A 6 -0.05 1.40 9.87
CA LEU A 6 0.46 2.40 8.95
C LEU A 6 0.37 3.75 9.65
N GLN A 7 1.44 4.55 9.62
CA GLN A 7 1.36 5.90 10.17
C GLN A 7 0.46 6.76 9.29
N ASP A 8 -0.27 7.72 9.88
CA ASP A 8 -1.19 8.58 9.14
C ASP A 8 -0.53 9.30 7.97
N LYS A 9 0.73 9.73 8.14
CA LYS A 9 1.52 10.34 7.06
C LYS A 9 1.76 9.39 5.89
N GLU A 10 2.11 8.13 6.18
CA GLU A 10 2.35 7.10 5.15
C GLU A 10 1.04 6.73 4.45
N TYR A 11 -0.06 6.72 5.20
CA TYR A 11 -1.39 6.50 4.64
C TYR A 11 -1.80 7.62 3.67
N ILE A 12 -1.59 8.88 4.03
CA ILE A 12 -1.88 10.02 3.16
C ILE A 12 -1.06 9.92 1.87
N LEU A 13 0.26 9.70 1.98
CA LEU A 13 1.12 9.54 0.80
C LEU A 13 0.67 8.39 -0.10
N PHE A 14 0.25 7.27 0.51
CA PHE A 14 -0.24 6.10 -0.22
C PHE A 14 -1.58 6.38 -0.93
N ARG A 15 -2.50 7.08 -0.28
CA ARG A 15 -3.77 7.51 -0.87
C ARG A 15 -3.52 8.40 -2.08
N ASP A 16 -2.69 9.43 -1.92
CA ASP A 16 -2.39 10.38 -2.98
C ASP A 16 -1.70 9.68 -4.16
N PHE A 17 -0.85 8.71 -3.87
CA PHE A 17 -0.25 7.84 -4.88
C PHE A 17 -1.30 7.04 -5.66
N LEU A 18 -2.27 6.40 -5.00
CA LEU A 18 -3.32 5.63 -5.67
C LEU A 18 -4.23 6.53 -6.52
N GLU A 19 -4.56 7.71 -6.01
CA GLU A 19 -5.32 8.71 -6.76
C GLU A 19 -4.58 9.12 -8.03
N GLN A 20 -3.27 9.41 -7.93
CA GLN A 20 -2.45 9.78 -9.09
C GLN A 20 -2.29 8.66 -10.12
N GLN A 21 -2.19 7.39 -9.69
CA GLN A 21 -1.94 6.28 -10.61
C GLN A 21 -3.21 5.68 -11.23
N CYS A 22 -4.32 5.64 -10.49
CA CYS A 22 -5.53 4.95 -10.92
C CYS A 22 -6.84 5.70 -10.62
N GLY A 23 -6.77 6.92 -10.09
CA GLY A 23 -7.95 7.73 -9.77
C GLY A 23 -8.73 7.25 -8.54
N ILE A 24 -8.21 6.27 -7.79
CA ILE A 24 -8.88 5.75 -6.58
C ILE A 24 -8.62 6.69 -5.41
N VAL A 25 -9.69 7.29 -4.89
CA VAL A 25 -9.66 8.08 -3.65
C VAL A 25 -10.00 7.17 -2.46
N LEU A 26 -9.04 6.96 -1.56
CA LEU A 26 -9.30 6.31 -0.27
C LEU A 26 -9.76 7.33 0.78
N GLY A 27 -10.94 7.11 1.37
CA GLY A 27 -11.37 7.88 2.54
C GLY A 27 -10.55 7.54 3.79
N GLU A 28 -10.51 8.42 4.78
CA GLU A 28 -9.72 8.25 6.02
C GLU A 28 -10.04 6.96 6.78
N ASN A 29 -11.31 6.55 6.79
CA ASN A 29 -11.77 5.34 7.47
C ASN A 29 -11.46 4.03 6.73
N LYS A 30 -10.61 4.04 5.68
CA LYS A 30 -10.30 2.86 4.86
C LYS A 30 -8.90 2.27 5.10
N GLN A 31 -8.19 2.68 6.16
CA GLN A 31 -6.91 2.07 6.55
C GLN A 31 -7.00 0.54 6.74
N TYR A 32 -8.12 0.04 7.27
CA TYR A 32 -8.33 -1.41 7.42
C TYR A 32 -8.33 -2.15 6.08
N LEU A 33 -8.85 -1.52 5.01
CA LEU A 33 -8.91 -2.10 3.67
C LEU A 33 -7.50 -2.24 3.08
N VAL A 34 -6.68 -1.19 3.24
CA VAL A 34 -5.26 -1.21 2.84
C VAL A 34 -4.54 -2.35 3.54
N LYS A 35 -4.70 -2.47 4.87
CA LYS A 35 -4.08 -3.55 5.64
C LYS A 35 -4.51 -4.94 5.16
N SER A 36 -5.79 -5.14 4.88
CA SER A 36 -6.32 -6.42 4.41
C SER A 36 -5.82 -6.79 3.01
N ARG A 37 -5.78 -5.83 2.08
CA ARG A 37 -5.39 -6.07 0.67
C ARG A 37 -3.87 -6.17 0.51
N LEU A 38 -3.10 -5.47 1.33
CA LEU A 38 -1.64 -5.46 1.26
C LEU A 38 -0.96 -6.55 2.10
N ALA A 39 -1.64 -7.14 3.09
CA ALA A 39 -1.07 -8.23 3.90
C ALA A 39 -0.57 -9.44 3.07
N PRO A 40 -1.29 -9.91 2.02
CA PRO A 40 -0.78 -10.95 1.12
C PRO A 40 0.48 -10.51 0.36
N LEU A 41 0.58 -9.24 -0.01
CA LEU A 41 1.75 -8.69 -0.71
C LEU A 41 2.96 -8.63 0.21
N MET A 42 2.78 -8.33 1.50
CA MET A 42 3.87 -8.39 2.47
C MET A 42 4.52 -9.78 2.51
N GLN A 43 3.72 -10.85 2.50
CA GLN A 43 4.23 -12.22 2.47
C GLN A 43 4.91 -12.53 1.12
N ARG A 44 4.27 -12.15 0.01
CA ARG A 44 4.77 -12.41 -1.35
C ARG A 44 6.11 -11.74 -1.63
N PHE A 45 6.31 -10.51 -1.14
CA PHE A 45 7.52 -9.73 -1.36
C PHE A 45 8.51 -9.79 -0.17
N GLY A 46 8.19 -10.57 0.86
CA GLY A 46 9.06 -10.74 2.03
C GLY A 46 9.28 -9.47 2.85
N VAL A 47 8.27 -8.59 2.91
CA VAL A 47 8.36 -7.27 3.56
C VAL A 47 7.90 -7.36 5.02
N ALA A 48 8.67 -6.78 5.94
CA ALA A 48 8.47 -6.97 7.37
C ALA A 48 7.35 -6.10 7.97
N SER A 49 7.00 -5.00 7.31
CA SER A 49 5.99 -4.05 7.78
C SER A 49 5.18 -3.42 6.64
N LEU A 50 4.00 -2.91 6.98
CA LEU A 50 3.14 -2.22 6.01
C LEU A 50 3.77 -0.89 5.57
N SER A 51 4.41 -0.17 6.50
CA SER A 51 5.20 1.04 6.25
C SER A 51 6.31 0.83 5.23
N GLU A 52 7.07 -0.27 5.36
CA GLU A 52 8.13 -0.61 4.41
C GLU A 52 7.54 -0.93 3.03
N LEU A 53 6.40 -1.62 2.97
CA LEU A 53 5.71 -1.94 1.72
C LEU A 53 5.27 -0.67 1.00
N VAL A 54 4.67 0.29 1.72
CA VAL A 54 4.26 1.58 1.18
C VAL A 54 5.46 2.37 0.69
N THR A 55 6.53 2.45 1.49
CA THR A 55 7.76 3.15 1.11
C THR A 55 8.38 2.57 -0.16
N LYS A 56 8.47 1.23 -0.26
CA LYS A 56 8.94 0.55 -1.47
C LYS A 56 8.01 0.80 -2.66
N THR A 57 6.69 0.84 -2.45
CA THR A 57 5.72 1.13 -3.52
C THR A 57 5.91 2.52 -4.11
N LEU A 58 6.18 3.52 -3.26
CA LEU A 58 6.44 4.90 -3.67
C LEU A 58 7.78 5.05 -4.39
N SER A 59 8.74 4.13 -4.16
CA SER A 59 10.03 4.11 -4.86
C SER A 59 9.87 3.83 -6.36
N PRO A 60 10.55 4.60 -7.25
CA PRO A 60 10.47 4.39 -8.69
C PRO A 60 11.17 3.10 -9.18
N PHE A 61 11.98 2.47 -8.32
CA PHE A 61 12.75 1.27 -8.67
C PHE A 61 11.91 -0.02 -8.56
N GLU A 62 10.89 -0.05 -7.71
CA GLU A 62 10.13 -1.25 -7.36
C GLU A 62 8.87 -1.41 -8.24
N ARG A 63 9.05 -1.46 -9.56
CA ARG A 63 7.92 -1.46 -10.52
C ARG A 63 6.98 -2.67 -10.35
N GLN A 64 7.52 -3.85 -10.04
CA GLN A 64 6.70 -5.06 -9.84
C GLN A 64 5.83 -4.95 -8.59
N LEU A 65 6.39 -4.47 -7.48
CA LEU A 65 5.64 -4.23 -6.26
C LEU A 65 4.54 -3.18 -6.52
N ARG A 66 4.89 -2.09 -7.21
CA ARG A 66 3.96 -1.03 -7.56
C ARG A 66 2.74 -1.55 -8.33
N SER A 67 2.96 -2.35 -9.37
CA SER A 67 1.88 -2.97 -10.14
C SER A 67 1.01 -3.86 -9.25
N ALA A 68 1.63 -4.74 -8.46
CA ALA A 68 0.89 -5.65 -7.59
C ALA A 68 0.05 -4.93 -6.53
N VAL A 69 0.54 -3.80 -6.02
CA VAL A 69 -0.18 -2.97 -5.05
C VAL A 69 -1.37 -2.27 -5.70
N ILE A 70 -1.20 -1.69 -6.90
CA ILE A 70 -2.31 -1.10 -7.65
C ILE A 70 -3.37 -2.18 -7.93
N ASP A 71 -2.97 -3.35 -8.43
CA ASP A 71 -3.87 -4.47 -8.71
C ASP A 71 -4.63 -4.91 -7.45
N ALA A 72 -3.95 -5.05 -6.31
CA ALA A 72 -4.58 -5.45 -5.05
C ALA A 72 -5.61 -4.42 -4.54
N MET A 73 -5.45 -3.14 -4.90
CA MET A 73 -6.35 -2.05 -4.48
C MET A 73 -7.47 -1.77 -5.48
N THR A 74 -7.31 -2.16 -6.75
CA THR A 74 -8.32 -2.01 -7.82
C THR A 74 -9.16 -3.27 -8.02
N THR A 75 -8.71 -4.43 -7.52
CA THR A 75 -9.44 -5.70 -7.61
C THR A 75 -10.49 -5.81 -6.49
N ASN A 76 -11.73 -6.19 -6.86
CA ASN A 76 -12.86 -6.35 -5.93
C ASN A 76 -12.68 -7.52 -4.95
#